data_AF-A0A3Q0JH79-F1
#
_entry.id   AF-A0A3Q0JH79-F1
#
_cell.length_a   1.000
_cell.length_b   1.000
_cell.length_c   1.000
_cell.angle_alpha   90.00
_cell.angle_beta   90.00
_cell.angle_gamma   90.00
#
_symmetry.space_group_name_H-M   'P 1'
#
loop_
_entity.id
_entity.type
_entity.pdbx_description
1 polymer ?
#
loop_
_entity_poly.entity_id
_entity_poly.type
_entity_poly.pdbx_seq_one_letter_code
_entity_poly.pdbx_strand_id
1 'polypeptide(L)'
;MNPALQSPEVLYRLNKVDANAILMTDETFKTQNYYELIRNVVPELSTTPANSTVVSQNVPSLTHVIINSEQNLKGTFRLSDIMQGAGPEYHRRREQISKSLNCRDGINIQFTSGTTGHPKAAFLTHYNLINNSNFIGKRLEFDKT
;
A
#
# COMPACT_ATOMS: atom_id res chain seq x y z
N MET A 1 2.23 5.82 -0.15
CA MET A 1 3.69 5.56 -0.14
C MET A 1 4.41 6.64 0.69
N ASN A 2 5.52 6.35 1.39
CA ASN A 2 6.31 7.42 2.02
C ASN A 2 6.90 8.33 0.92
N PRO A 3 6.68 9.66 0.97
CA PRO A 3 7.17 10.58 -0.04
C PRO A 3 8.67 10.60 -0.27
N ALA A 4 9.49 10.16 0.68
CA ALA A 4 10.95 10.17 0.53
C ALA A 4 11.51 8.99 -0.28
N LEU A 5 10.71 7.94 -0.53
CA LEU A 5 11.19 6.72 -1.19
C LEU A 5 11.60 7.00 -2.64
N GLN A 6 12.67 6.38 -3.10
CA GLN A 6 13.15 6.44 -4.48
C GLN A 6 12.88 5.13 -5.25
N SER A 7 13.00 5.12 -6.58
CA SER A 7 12.66 3.96 -7.41
C SER A 7 13.32 2.64 -6.97
N PRO A 8 14.64 2.56 -6.68
CA PRO A 8 15.28 1.32 -6.24
C PRO A 8 14.72 0.79 -4.91
N GLU A 9 14.36 1.73 -4.04
CA GLU A 9 13.78 1.46 -2.73
C GLU A 9 12.34 0.94 -2.81
N VAL A 10 11.57 1.43 -3.77
CA VAL A 10 10.21 0.93 -4.06
C VAL A 10 10.29 -0.46 -4.68
N LEU A 11 11.15 -0.65 -5.68
CA LEU A 11 11.41 -1.94 -6.32
C LEU A 11 11.76 -3.03 -5.29
N TYR A 12 12.72 -2.74 -4.39
CA TYR A 12 13.09 -3.65 -3.31
C TYR A 12 11.89 -4.02 -2.44
N ARG A 13 11.11 -3.04 -1.98
CA ARG A 13 9.99 -3.29 -1.06
C ARG A 13 8.88 -4.09 -1.70
N LEU A 14 8.52 -3.80 -2.95
CA LEU A 14 7.48 -4.51 -3.69
C LEU A 14 7.83 -6.00 -3.84
N ASN A 15 9.06 -6.30 -4.26
CA ASN A 15 9.53 -7.67 -4.41
C ASN A 15 9.76 -8.37 -3.07
N LYS A 16 10.16 -7.64 -2.01
CA LYS A 16 10.46 -8.27 -0.71
C LYS A 16 9.24 -8.87 -0.03
N VAL A 17 8.04 -8.38 -0.34
CA VAL A 17 6.77 -8.78 0.30
C VAL A 17 5.73 -9.25 -0.71
N ASP A 18 6.11 -9.42 -1.98
CA ASP A 18 5.21 -9.81 -3.06
C ASP A 18 3.94 -8.96 -3.14
N ALA A 19 4.09 -7.64 -3.00
CA ALA A 19 2.95 -6.73 -2.93
C ALA A 19 2.14 -6.72 -4.24
N ASN A 20 0.83 -7.00 -4.14
CA ASN A 20 -0.06 -7.02 -5.31
C ASN A 20 -0.57 -5.64 -5.74
N ALA A 21 -0.58 -4.68 -4.81
CA ALA A 21 -1.06 -3.33 -5.07
C ALA A 21 -0.16 -2.27 -4.45
N ILE A 22 -0.04 -1.13 -5.11
CA ILE A 22 0.60 0.07 -4.57
C ILE A 22 -0.35 1.26 -4.64
N LEU A 23 -0.45 2.03 -3.55
CA LEU A 23 -1.25 3.24 -3.46
C LEU A 23 -0.36 4.48 -3.25
N MET A 24 -0.51 5.46 -4.14
CA MET A 24 0.08 6.79 -4.08
C MET A 24 -1.04 7.81 -3.81
N THR A 25 -0.91 8.59 -2.74
CA THR A 25 -1.96 9.49 -2.24
C THR A 25 -2.10 10.79 -3.01
N ASP A 26 -1.19 11.05 -3.94
CA ASP A 26 -1.14 12.23 -4.79
C ASP A 26 -0.42 11.87 -6.10
N GLU A 27 -0.55 12.69 -7.13
CA GLU A 27 0.30 12.60 -8.34
C GLU A 27 1.72 13.08 -8.07
N THR A 28 1.85 14.17 -7.32
CA THR A 28 3.13 14.79 -6.94
C THR A 28 3.04 15.29 -5.51
N PHE A 29 4.09 15.04 -4.71
CA PHE A 29 4.25 15.63 -3.40
C PHE A 29 5.56 16.41 -3.34
N LYS A 30 5.47 17.73 -3.09
CA LYS A 30 6.60 18.66 -3.20
C LYS A 30 7.25 18.55 -4.59
N THR A 31 8.51 18.15 -4.67
CA THR A 31 9.28 18.02 -5.91
C THR A 31 9.19 16.62 -6.53
N GLN A 32 8.53 15.67 -5.86
CA GLN A 32 8.56 14.27 -6.25
C GLN A 32 7.31 13.89 -7.02
N ASN A 33 7.47 13.54 -8.30
CA ASN A 33 6.42 12.99 -9.13
C ASN A 33 6.33 11.47 -8.91
N TYR A 34 5.22 11.01 -8.32
CA TYR A 34 5.05 9.60 -7.98
C TYR A 34 4.78 8.73 -9.19
N TYR A 35 4.07 9.26 -10.18
CA TYR A 35 3.78 8.53 -11.40
C TYR A 35 5.07 8.22 -12.17
N GLU A 36 5.95 9.21 -12.34
CA GLU A 36 7.24 8.99 -12.99
C GLU A 36 8.17 8.09 -12.15
N LEU A 37 8.11 8.19 -10.82
CA LEU A 37 8.84 7.26 -9.95
C LEU A 37 8.41 5.82 -10.18
N ILE A 38 7.10 5.53 -10.12
CA ILE A 38 6.61 4.16 -10.30
C ILE A 38 6.81 3.68 -11.73
N ARG A 39 6.76 4.58 -12.73
CA ARG A 39 7.08 4.27 -14.13
C ARG A 39 8.53 3.85 -14.34
N ASN A 40 9.46 4.39 -13.56
CA ASN A 40 10.85 3.89 -13.57
C ASN A 40 10.99 2.47 -12.99
N VAL A 41 10.08 2.07 -12.09
CA VAL A 41 10.03 0.70 -11.54
C VAL A 41 9.26 -0.24 -12.49
N VAL A 42 8.18 0.27 -13.11
CA VAL A 42 7.25 -0.44 -14.00
C VAL A 42 7.13 0.31 -15.33
N PRO A 43 8.09 0.14 -16.26
CA PRO A 43 8.08 0.86 -17.54
C PRO A 43 6.85 0.57 -18.40
N GLU A 44 6.23 -0.60 -18.21
CA GLU A 44 5.04 -1.09 -18.92
C GLU A 44 3.79 -0.21 -18.68
N LEU A 45 3.79 0.65 -17.65
CA LEU A 45 2.73 1.65 -17.46
C LEU A 45 2.57 2.57 -18.67
N SER A 46 3.64 2.82 -19.43
CA SER A 46 3.62 3.72 -20.60
C SER A 46 2.69 3.27 -21.73
N THR A 47 2.49 1.96 -21.85
CA THR A 47 1.73 1.29 -22.92
C THR A 47 0.43 0.67 -22.41
N THR A 48 0.28 0.52 -21.09
CA THR A 48 -0.91 -0.05 -20.47
C THR A 48 -2.06 0.98 -20.45
N PRO A 49 -3.28 0.64 -20.89
CA PRO A 49 -4.42 1.56 -20.80
C PRO A 49 -4.71 2.00 -19.36
N ALA A 50 -5.28 3.20 -19.19
CA ALA A 50 -5.80 3.63 -17.89
C ALA A 50 -6.91 2.67 -17.41
N ASN A 51 -7.11 2.59 -16.10
CA ASN A 51 -8.09 1.70 -15.45
C ASN A 51 -7.91 0.21 -15.79
N SER A 52 -6.66 -0.24 -15.95
CA SER A 52 -6.34 -1.64 -16.18
C SER A 52 -5.18 -2.12 -15.33
N THR A 53 -5.14 -3.43 -15.08
CA THR A 53 -4.04 -4.08 -14.35
C THR A 53 -2.78 -4.08 -15.20
N VAL A 54 -1.64 -3.97 -14.55
CA VAL A 54 -0.32 -4.03 -15.19
C VAL A 54 0.34 -5.39 -14.97
N VAL A 55 1.18 -5.79 -15.92
CA VAL A 55 2.12 -6.91 -15.76
C VAL A 55 3.52 -6.35 -15.96
N SER A 56 4.37 -6.52 -14.97
CA SER A 56 5.75 -6.02 -15.01
C SER A 56 6.75 -7.15 -14.80
N GLN A 57 7.84 -7.13 -15.57
CA GLN A 57 8.94 -8.07 -15.35
C GLN A 57 9.73 -7.75 -14.08
N ASN A 58 9.80 -6.48 -13.69
CA ASN A 58 10.59 -6.02 -12.54
C ASN A 58 9.91 -6.35 -11.19
N VAL A 59 8.57 -6.36 -11.17
CA VAL A 59 7.74 -6.63 -9.98
C VAL A 59 6.56 -7.55 -10.34
N PRO A 60 6.80 -8.85 -10.58
CA PRO A 60 5.79 -9.75 -11.14
C PRO A 60 4.51 -9.90 -10.30
N SER A 61 4.62 -9.75 -8.97
CA SER A 61 3.49 -9.86 -8.05
C SER A 61 2.54 -8.64 -8.11
N LEU A 62 3.04 -7.49 -8.56
CA LEU A 62 2.28 -6.24 -8.62
C LEU A 62 1.33 -6.23 -9.81
N THR A 63 0.04 -6.04 -9.54
CA THR A 63 -1.02 -6.02 -10.55
C THR A 63 -1.81 -4.71 -10.56
N HIS A 64 -1.87 -4.01 -9.41
CA HIS A 64 -2.68 -2.80 -9.26
C HIS A 64 -1.81 -1.60 -8.87
N VAL A 65 -1.73 -0.60 -9.75
CA VAL A 65 -1.15 0.70 -9.43
C VAL A 65 -2.29 1.68 -9.21
N ILE A 66 -2.42 2.19 -7.99
CA ILE A 66 -3.52 3.06 -7.58
C ILE A 66 -2.94 4.44 -7.27
N ILE A 67 -3.54 5.48 -7.85
CA ILE A 67 -3.11 6.85 -7.63
C ILE A 67 -4.33 7.74 -7.35
N ASN A 68 -4.22 8.58 -6.34
CA ASN A 68 -5.18 9.64 -6.11
C ASN A 68 -4.84 10.82 -7.03
N SER A 69 -5.63 10.95 -8.08
CA SER A 69 -5.38 11.78 -9.25
C SER A 69 -6.72 12.10 -9.88
N GLU A 70 -6.90 13.32 -10.37
CA GLU A 70 -8.06 13.66 -11.21
C GLU A 70 -7.91 13.06 -12.62
N GLN A 71 -6.66 12.91 -13.07
CA GLN A 71 -6.32 12.38 -14.39
C GLN A 71 -6.40 10.85 -14.44
N ASN A 72 -6.82 10.33 -15.60
CA ASN A 72 -6.74 8.91 -15.95
C ASN A 72 -5.35 8.58 -16.49
N LEU A 73 -4.42 8.33 -15.58
CA LEU A 73 -3.05 7.97 -15.95
C LEU A 73 -2.98 6.53 -16.47
N LYS A 74 -2.04 6.29 -17.39
CA LYS A 74 -1.88 5.00 -18.05
C LYS A 74 -1.43 3.93 -17.05
N GLY A 75 -2.03 2.74 -17.14
CA GLY A 75 -1.73 1.60 -16.26
C GLY A 75 -2.06 1.82 -14.79
N THR A 76 -2.86 2.84 -14.44
CA THR A 76 -3.28 3.09 -13.07
C THR A 76 -4.80 3.05 -12.92
N PHE A 77 -5.25 2.81 -11.69
CA PHE A 77 -6.61 3.04 -11.24
C PHE A 77 -6.66 4.34 -10.43
N ARG A 78 -7.71 5.15 -10.63
CA ARG A 78 -7.94 6.30 -9.76
C ARG A 78 -8.53 5.86 -8.44
N LEU A 79 -8.02 6.42 -7.34
CA LEU A 79 -8.53 6.13 -5.99
C LEU A 79 -10.03 6.45 -5.87
N SER A 80 -10.47 7.56 -6.46
CA SER A 80 -11.87 8.00 -6.45
C SER A 80 -12.81 6.99 -7.12
N ASP A 81 -12.40 6.36 -8.22
CA ASP A 81 -13.19 5.34 -8.92
C ASP A 81 -13.33 4.07 -8.06
N ILE A 82 -12.26 3.66 -7.38
CA ILE A 82 -12.28 2.51 -6.46
C ILE A 82 -13.21 2.77 -5.28
N MET A 83 -13.15 3.97 -4.69
CA MET A 83 -13.97 4.33 -3.54
C MET A 83 -15.47 4.37 -3.88
N GLN A 84 -15.83 4.73 -5.11
CA GLN A 84 -17.22 4.74 -5.60
C GLN A 84 -17.74 3.35 -5.95
N GLY A 85 -16.87 2.36 -6.14
CA GLY A 85 -17.24 0.99 -6.51
C GLY A 85 -17.85 0.14 -5.37
N ALA A 86 -17.98 0.66 -4.16
CA ALA A 86 -18.49 -0.09 -3.02
C ALA A 86 -20.02 -0.24 -3.07
N GLY A 87 -20.50 -1.39 -3.57
CA GLY A 87 -21.92 -1.75 -3.61
C GLY A 87 -22.37 -2.72 -2.50
N PRO A 88 -23.66 -3.10 -2.47
CA PRO A 88 -24.21 -4.04 -1.48
C PRO A 88 -23.53 -5.41 -1.44
N GLU A 89 -23.03 -5.89 -2.58
CA GLU A 89 -22.26 -7.15 -2.66
C GLU A 89 -20.93 -7.05 -1.92
N TYR A 90 -20.20 -5.93 -2.09
CA TYR A 90 -18.96 -5.68 -1.39
C TYR A 90 -19.16 -5.72 0.13
N HIS A 91 -20.23 -5.10 0.64
CA HIS A 91 -20.53 -5.12 2.07
C HIS A 91 -20.80 -6.53 2.60
N ARG A 92 -21.55 -7.35 1.86
CA ARG A 92 -21.80 -8.76 2.22
C ARG A 92 -20.50 -9.55 2.25
N ARG A 93 -19.65 -9.41 1.23
CA ARG A 93 -18.35 -10.09 1.18
C ARG A 93 -17.42 -9.64 2.32
N ARG A 94 -17.39 -8.34 2.63
CA ARG A 94 -16.61 -7.78 3.75
C ARG A 94 -17.03 -8.40 5.08
N GLU A 95 -18.34 -8.55 5.32
CA GLU A 95 -18.85 -9.17 6.54
C GLU A 95 -18.45 -10.64 6.65
N GLN A 96 -18.54 -11.40 5.55
CA GLN A 96 -18.10 -12.79 5.51
C GLN A 96 -16.61 -12.93 5.82
N ILE A 97 -15.75 -12.11 5.20
CA ILE A 97 -14.31 -12.09 5.48
C ILE A 97 -14.07 -11.74 6.95
N SER A 98 -14.73 -10.70 7.48
CA SER A 98 -14.57 -10.27 8.86
C SER A 98 -14.88 -11.38 9.87
N LYS A 99 -15.83 -12.26 9.59
CA LYS A 99 -16.17 -13.40 10.45
C LYS A 99 -15.12 -14.52 10.42
N SER A 100 -14.30 -14.58 9.37
CA SER A 100 -13.25 -15.59 9.19
C SER A 100 -11.89 -15.21 9.77
N LEU A 101 -11.67 -13.93 10.13
CA LEU A 101 -10.38 -13.43 10.60
C LEU A 101 -10.10 -13.78 12.06
N ASN A 102 -8.83 -14.06 12.36
CA ASN A 102 -8.31 -14.24 13.71
C ASN A 102 -7.43 -13.05 14.13
N CYS A 103 -7.44 -12.70 15.42
CA CYS A 103 -6.57 -11.61 15.91
C CYS A 103 -5.07 -11.90 15.77
N ARG A 104 -4.67 -13.16 15.56
CA ARG A 104 -3.29 -13.57 15.29
C ARG A 104 -2.93 -13.58 13.80
N ASP A 105 -3.86 -13.26 12.92
CA ASP A 105 -3.55 -13.11 11.50
C ASP A 105 -2.74 -11.84 11.26
N GLY A 106 -1.79 -11.93 10.31
CA GLY A 106 -0.98 -10.81 9.87
C GLY A 106 -1.79 -9.78 9.08
N ILE A 107 -1.57 -8.51 9.38
CA ILE A 107 -2.25 -7.41 8.70
C ILE A 107 -1.35 -6.27 8.28
N ASN A 108 -0.14 -6.20 8.82
CA ASN A 108 0.75 -5.10 8.53
C ASN A 108 2.18 -5.60 8.39
N ILE A 109 2.86 -5.11 7.36
CA ILE A 109 4.30 -5.24 7.21
C ILE A 109 4.89 -3.84 7.27
N GLN A 110 5.70 -3.59 8.30
CA GLN A 110 6.36 -2.31 8.47
C GLN A 110 7.85 -2.45 8.15
N PHE A 111 8.31 -1.72 7.15
CA PHE A 111 9.72 -1.64 6.85
C PHE A 111 10.43 -0.72 7.84
N THR A 112 11.48 -1.21 8.48
CA THR A 112 12.34 -0.44 9.39
C THR A 112 13.72 -0.21 8.79
N SER A 113 14.29 0.98 8.99
CA SER A 113 15.67 1.28 8.62
C SER A 113 16.60 0.51 9.56
N GLY A 114 17.17 -0.60 9.07
CA GLY A 114 18.20 -1.32 9.81
C GLY A 114 19.44 -0.45 9.98
N THR A 115 20.16 -0.59 11.09
CA THR A 115 21.43 0.10 11.32
C THR A 115 22.56 -0.45 10.45
N THR A 116 22.40 -1.67 9.90
CA THR A 116 23.34 -2.31 8.97
C THR A 116 22.53 -3.14 7.94
N GLY A 117 22.43 -2.64 6.71
CA GLY A 117 21.85 -3.38 5.57
C GLY A 117 20.45 -2.96 5.12
N HIS A 118 19.86 -3.75 4.23
CA HIS A 118 18.56 -3.47 3.62
C HIS A 118 17.42 -3.41 4.66
N PRO A 119 16.36 -2.61 4.42
CA PRO A 119 15.23 -2.51 5.33
C PRO A 119 14.59 -3.87 5.65
N LYS A 120 14.28 -4.08 6.92
CA LYS A 120 13.64 -5.31 7.42
C LYS A 120 12.13 -5.16 7.38
N ALA A 121 11.43 -6.21 6.93
CA ALA A 121 9.97 -6.28 6.90
C ALA A 121 9.46 -6.85 8.25
N ALA A 122 9.07 -5.99 9.18
CA ALA A 122 8.48 -6.41 10.45
C ALA A 122 7.01 -6.79 10.24
N PHE A 123 6.66 -8.03 10.55
CA PHE A 123 5.31 -8.57 10.38
C PHE A 123 4.49 -8.40 11.65
N LEU A 124 3.32 -7.76 11.55
CA LEU A 124 2.45 -7.46 12.66
C LEU A 124 1.05 -8.05 12.42
N THR A 125 0.60 -8.80 13.41
CA THR A 125 -0.79 -9.26 13.58
C THR A 125 -1.71 -8.19 14.16
N HIS A 126 -3.03 -8.40 14.10
CA HIS A 126 -3.99 -7.51 14.75
C HIS A 126 -3.73 -7.38 16.26
N TYR A 127 -3.43 -8.51 16.92
CA TYR A 127 -3.28 -8.60 18.37
C TYR A 127 -2.14 -7.72 18.89
N ASN A 128 -0.94 -7.83 18.31
CA ASN A 128 0.19 -7.05 18.78
C ASN A 128 0.06 -5.57 18.39
N LEU A 129 -0.49 -5.27 17.20
CA LEU A 129 -0.66 -3.88 16.77
C LEU A 129 -1.58 -3.11 17.73
N ILE A 130 -2.77 -3.65 18.02
CA ILE A 130 -3.76 -3.01 18.89
C ILE A 130 -3.25 -2.92 20.34
N ASN A 131 -2.65 -3.99 20.87
CA ASN A 131 -2.17 -3.98 22.25
C ASN A 131 -1.01 -3.00 22.44
N ASN A 132 -0.08 -2.90 21.48
CA ASN A 132 0.99 -1.91 21.52
C ASN A 132 0.42 -0.48 21.54
N SER A 133 -0.56 -0.18 20.68
CA SER A 133 -1.23 1.13 20.67
C SER A 133 -1.94 1.44 21.99
N ASN A 134 -2.64 0.46 22.58
CA ASN A 134 -3.31 0.61 23.87
C ASN A 134 -2.32 0.90 25.01
N PHE A 135 -1.20 0.17 25.08
CA PHE A 135 -0.18 0.41 26.10
C PHE A 135 0.49 1.78 25.96
N ILE A 136 0.75 2.23 24.74
CA ILE A 136 1.24 3.60 24.50
C ILE A 136 0.19 4.64 24.91
N GLY A 137 -1.08 4.45 24.58
CA GLY A 137 -2.17 5.35 24.99
C GLY A 137 -2.25 5.51 26.50
N LYS A 138 -2.18 4.41 27.26
CA LYS A 138 -2.11 4.43 28.73
C LYS A 138 -0.85 5.11 29.26
N ARG A 139 0.30 4.88 28.63
CA ARG A 139 1.57 5.51 29.03
C ARG A 139 1.54 7.02 28.85
N LEU A 140 0.81 7.49 27.84
CA LEU A 140 0.56 8.90 27.54
C LEU A 140 -0.66 9.47 28.29
N GLU A 141 -1.29 8.66 29.17
CA GLU A 141 -2.44 9.04 29.99
C GLU A 141 -3.69 9.48 29.20
N PHE A 142 -3.84 9.03 27.94
CA PHE A 142 -5.03 9.31 27.13
C PHE A 142 -6.30 8.58 27.63
N ASP A 143 -6.15 7.67 28.59
CA ASP A 143 -7.24 6.99 29.29
C ASP A 143 -7.72 7.73 30.54
N LYS A 144 -7.04 8.81 30.95
CA LYS A 144 -7.43 9.64 32.09
C LYS A 144 -8.23 10.85 31.61
N THR A 145 -9.52 10.87 31.93
CA THR A 145 -10.39 12.07 31.86
C THR A 145 -10.37 12.82 33.18
#